data_AF-A0A936AXQ7-F1
#
_entry.id   AF-A0A936AXQ7-F1
#
_cell.length_a   1.000
_cell.length_b   1.000
_cell.length_c   1.000
_cell.angle_alpha   90.00
_cell.angle_beta   90.00
_cell.angle_gamma   90.00
#
_symmetry.space_group_name_H-M   'P 1'
#
loop_
_entity.id
_entity.type
_entity.pdbx_description
1 polymer ?
#
loop_
_entity_poly.entity_id
_entity_poly.type
_entity_poly.pdbx_seq_one_letter_code
_entity_poly.pdbx_strand_id
1 'polypeptide(L)' 'MSTLLIDTNIASFVFKGDSRATLYESVLEGHDLAISLITWGELLEWTQIHGWGANARLELSL' A
#
# COMPACT_ATOMS: atom_id res chain seq x y z
N MET A 1 -7.57 -1.78 18.40
CA MET A 1 -6.94 -2.60 17.37
C MET A 1 -8.04 -3.29 16.58
N SER A 2 -8.17 -2.93 15.31
CA SER A 2 -9.11 -3.53 14.35
C SER A 2 -8.41 -3.64 13.01
N THR A 3 -8.90 -4.51 12.13
CA THR A 3 -8.40 -4.60 10.76
C THR A 3 -9.03 -3.52 9.90
N LEU A 4 -8.21 -2.75 9.18
CA LEU A 4 -8.64 -1.76 8.22
C LEU A 4 -8.38 -2.28 6.81
N LEU A 5 -9.45 -2.42 6.02
CA LEU A 5 -9.33 -2.68 4.60
C LEU A 5 -8.99 -1.36 3.89
N ILE A 6 -7.79 -1.26 3.33
CA ILE A 6 -7.33 -0.05 2.65
C ILE A 6 -7.37 -0.23 1.12
N ASP A 7 -7.72 0.86 0.45
CA ASP A 7 -7.78 0.93 -1.00
C ASP A 7 -6.39 1.16 -1.63
N THR A 8 -6.28 0.94 -2.92
CA THR A 8 -5.03 0.99 -3.72
C THR A 8 -4.28 2.30 -3.58
N ASN A 9 -4.99 3.43 -3.47
CA ASN A 9 -4.33 4.72 -3.29
C ASN A 9 -3.51 4.75 -1.99
N ILE A 10 -4.12 4.39 -0.87
CA ILE A 10 -3.48 4.41 0.45
C ILE A 10 -2.39 3.35 0.52
N ALA A 11 -2.69 2.13 0.06
CA ALA A 11 -1.71 1.06 -0.01
C ALA A 11 -0.48 1.50 -0.84
N SER A 12 -0.70 2.15 -1.99
CA SER A 12 0.39 2.63 -2.84
C SER A 12 1.26 3.69 -2.15
N PHE A 13 0.68 4.56 -1.31
CA PHE A 13 1.47 5.55 -0.56
C PHE A 13 2.33 4.88 0.49
N VAL A 14 1.76 3.92 1.23
CA VAL A 14 2.48 3.15 2.25
C VAL A 14 3.63 2.36 1.62
N PHE A 15 3.37 1.56 0.58
CA PHE A 15 4.41 0.74 -0.07
C PHE A 15 5.51 1.55 -0.75
N LYS A 16 5.22 2.77 -1.21
CA LYS A 16 6.23 3.67 -1.80
C LYS A 16 7.04 4.46 -0.78
N GLY A 17 6.60 4.53 0.48
CA GLY A 17 7.07 5.56 1.41
C GLY A 17 6.74 6.98 0.92
N ASP A 18 5.60 7.15 0.23
CA ASP A 18 5.14 8.44 -0.29
C ASP A 18 4.76 9.37 0.88
N SER A 19 5.12 10.66 0.80
CA SER A 19 4.85 11.62 1.86
C SER A 19 3.36 11.77 2.18
N ARG A 20 2.47 11.47 1.22
CA ARG A 20 1.02 11.47 1.42
C ARG A 20 0.54 10.41 2.43
N ALA A 21 1.33 9.38 2.72
CA ALA A 21 0.99 8.38 3.74
C ALA A 21 0.83 9.02 5.13
N THR A 22 1.60 10.08 5.43
CA THR A 22 1.56 10.79 6.72
C THR A 22 0.19 11.44 7.00
N LEU A 23 -0.57 11.79 5.96
CA LEU A 23 -1.92 12.34 6.10
C LEU A 23 -2.92 11.36 6.72
N TYR A 24 -2.61 10.06 6.64
CA TYR A 24 -3.47 8.97 7.11
C TYR A 24 -2.93 8.29 8.36
N GLU A 25 -1.74 8.67 8.84
CA GLU A 25 -1.05 8.01 9.96
C GLU A 25 -1.94 7.90 11.21
N SER A 26 -2.62 8.99 11.60
CA SER A 26 -3.52 9.02 12.75
C SER A 26 -4.72 8.08 12.67
N VAL A 27 -5.08 7.64 11.45
CA VAL A 27 -6.19 6.70 11.20
C VAL A 27 -5.68 5.26 11.06
N LEU A 28 -4.45 5.09 10.59
CA LEU A 28 -3.84 3.78 10.32
C LEU A 28 -3.10 3.21 11.54
N GLU A 29 -2.53 4.08 12.38
CA GLU A 29 -1.70 3.68 13.51
C GLU A 29 -2.50 2.87 14.56
N GLY A 30 -1.92 1.78 15.05
CA GLY A 30 -2.57 0.90 16.03
C GLY A 30 -3.63 -0.05 15.44
N HIS A 31 -3.71 -0.16 14.11
CA HIS A 31 -4.58 -1.06 13.37
C HIS A 31 -3.79 -2.04 12.50
N ASP A 32 -4.37 -3.21 12.24
CA ASP A 32 -3.84 -4.14 11.25
C ASP A 32 -4.31 -3.68 9.86
N LEU A 33 -3.39 -3.52 8.92
CA LEU A 33 -3.73 -3.10 7.55
C LEU A 33 -3.93 -4.34 6.68
N ALA A 34 -5.07 -4.40 6.00
CA ALA A 34 -5.39 -5.43 5.03
C ALA A 34 -5.70 -4.81 3.67
N ILE A 35 -5.38 -5.54 2.61
CA ILE A 35 -5.74 -5.20 1.23
C ILE A 35 -6.59 -6.32 0.63
N SER A 36 -7.47 -5.96 -0.30
CA SER A 36 -8.24 -6.95 -1.05
C SER A 36 -7.35 -7.63 -2.11
N LEU A 37 -7.77 -8.80 -2.61
CA LEU A 37 -7.10 -9.44 -3.74
C LEU A 37 -7.11 -8.57 -5.01
N ILE A 38 -8.15 -7.74 -5.18
CA ILE A 38 -8.25 -6.80 -6.30
C ILE A 38 -7.19 -5.70 -6.16
N THR A 39 -7.11 -5.09 -4.97
CA THR A 39 -6.08 -4.09 -4.62
C THR A 39 -4.67 -4.65 -4.83
N TRP A 40 -4.44 -5.92 -4.48
CA TRP A 40 -3.17 -6.59 -4.74
C TRP A 40 -2.84 -6.65 -6.25
N GLY A 41 -3.80 -7.05 -7.07
CA GLY A 41 -3.64 -7.08 -8.52
C GLY A 41 -3.33 -5.71 -9.11
N GLU A 42 -4.02 -4.66 -8.66
CA GLU A 42 -3.78 -3.28 -9.09
C GLU A 42 -2.37 -2.80 -8.71
N LEU A 43 -1.90 -3.11 -7.50
CA LEU A 43 -0.55 -2.77 -7.06
C LEU A 43 0.52 -3.45 -7.94
N LEU A 44 0.34 -4.75 -8.25
CA LEU A 44 1.24 -5.47 -9.14
C LEU A 44 1.27 -4.84 -10.54
N GLU A 45 0.12 -4.55 -11.15
CA GLU A 45 0.06 -3.90 -12.46
C GLU A 45 0.72 -2.50 -12.43
N TRP A 46 0.42 -1.69 -11.41
CA TRP A 46 0.95 -0.35 -11.30
C TRP A 46 2.45 -0.31 -11.09
N THR A 47 3.03 -1.29 -10.38
CA THR A 47 4.49 -1.38 -10.22
C THR A 47 5.21 -1.59 -11.55
N GLN A 48 4.57 -2.34 -12.47
CA GLN A 48 5.09 -2.63 -13.80
C GLN A 48 4.91 -1.44 -14.74
N ILE A 49 3.73 -0.81 -14.75
CA ILE A 49 3.44 0.33 -15.64
C ILE A 49 4.24 1.58 -15.25
N HIS A 50 4.40 1.84 -13.95
CA HIS A 50 4.98 3.09 -13.45
C HIS A 50 6.42 2.95 -12.93
N GLY A 51 7.07 1.81 -13.15
CA GLY A 51 8.49 1.61 -12.86
C GLY A 51 8.88 1.86 -11.41
N TRP A 52 8.14 1.29 -10.45
CA TRP A 52 8.41 1.53 -9.01
C TRP A 52 9.84 1.11 -8.61
N GLY A 53 10.39 1.68 -7.54
CA GLY A 53 11.72 1.29 -7.05
C GLY A 53 11.78 -0.18 -6.59
N ALA A 54 12.98 -0.76 -6.52
CA ALA A 54 13.19 -2.16 -6.13
C ALA A 54 12.61 -2.50 -4.74
N ASN A 55 12.71 -1.57 -3.79
CA ASN A 55 12.19 -1.76 -2.44
C ASN A 55 10.66 -1.91 -2.42
N ALA A 56 9.94 -1.02 -3.13
CA ALA A 56 8.48 -1.08 -3.17
C ALA A 56 7.95 -2.34 -3.89
N ARG A 57 8.73 -2.91 -4.83
CA ARG A 57 8.42 -4.20 -5.44
C ARG A 57 8.70 -5.40 -4.52
N LEU A 58 9.73 -5.31 -3.69
CA LEU A 58 10.10 -6.36 -2.73
C LEU A 58 9.02 -6.52 -1.65
N GLU A 59 8.47 -5.39 -1.16
CA GLU A 59 7.35 -5.39 -0.21
C GLU A 59 6.05 -5.99 -0.80
N LEU A 60 5.96 -6.06 -2.14
CA LEU A 60 4.86 -6.67 -2.88
C LEU A 60 5.19 -8.08 -3.42
N SER A 61 6.34 -8.66 -3.07
CA SER A 61 6.58 -10.09 -3.33
C SER A 61 6.20 -10.89 -2.08
N LEU A 62 5.18 -11.73 -2.20
CA LEU A 62 4.82 -12.75 -1.20
C LEU A 62 5.94 -13.78 -1.03
#